data_AF-A0A3R7CMZ8-F1
#
_entry.id   AF-A0A3R7CMZ8-F1
#
_cell.length_a   1.000
_cell.length_b   1.000
_cell.length_c   1.000
_cell.angle_alpha   90.00
_cell.angle_beta   90.00
_cell.angle_gamma   90.00
#
_symmetry.space_group_name_H-M   'P 1'
#
loop_
_entity.id
_entity.type
_entity.pdbx_description
1 polymer ?
#
loop_
_entity_poly.entity_id
_entity_poly.type
_entity_poly.pdbx_seq_one_letter_code
_entity_poly.pdbx_strand_id
1 'polypeptide(L)'
;MRTTTKRYVESILRDYPYLDKYIKEREDELMYPVQEPDDNIGGGKGSKISKPQEQMIITLDEDKRLNALRRQQRVIDDCLDDSDDITKTIARELYFKDHPTYTMTGLSKKLHYSTARLYRIQNKFLNKVAKKLNIYEP
;
A
#
# COMPACT_ATOMS: atom_id res chain seq x y z
N MET A 1 13.29 -7.83 14.23
CA MET A 1 11.86 -7.59 13.93
C MET A 1 11.04 -8.82 14.29
N ARG A 2 9.94 -8.63 15.02
CA ARG A 2 9.02 -9.71 15.42
C ARG A 2 8.36 -10.37 14.20
N THR A 3 7.99 -11.65 14.32
CA THR A 3 7.36 -12.42 13.23
C THR A 3 6.05 -11.81 12.76
N THR A 4 5.26 -11.25 13.68
CA THR A 4 4.00 -10.56 13.38
C THR A 4 4.22 -9.32 12.52
N THR A 5 5.14 -8.44 12.93
CA THR A 5 5.55 -7.26 12.16
C THR A 5 6.08 -7.66 10.79
N LYS A 6 6.90 -8.72 10.71
CA LYS A 6 7.39 -9.24 9.43
C LYS A 6 6.25 -9.62 8.49
N ARG A 7 5.31 -10.43 8.96
CA ARG A 7 4.15 -10.87 8.17
C ARG A 7 3.29 -9.70 7.72
N TYR A 8 3.12 -8.69 8.57
CA TYR A 8 2.37 -7.49 8.22
C TYR A 8 3.07 -6.67 7.12
N VAL A 9 4.39 -6.50 7.20
CA VAL A 9 5.14 -5.85 6.11
C VAL A 9 5.05 -6.66 4.81
N GLU A 10 5.13 -7.99 4.91
CA GLU A 10 4.97 -8.89 3.76
C GLU A 10 3.57 -8.79 3.14
N SER A 11 2.50 -8.59 3.92
CA SER A 11 1.17 -8.38 3.35
C SER A 11 1.07 -7.05 2.61
N ILE A 12 1.60 -5.95 3.19
CA ILE A 12 1.63 -4.65 2.51
C ILE A 12 2.41 -4.74 1.19
N LEU A 13 3.54 -5.46 1.16
CA LEU A 13 4.30 -5.66 -0.07
C LEU A 13 3.56 -6.50 -1.10
N ARG A 14 2.69 -7.43 -0.71
CA ARG A 14 1.85 -8.18 -1.64
C ARG A 14 0.73 -7.34 -2.23
N ASP A 15 0.21 -6.39 -1.45
CA ASP A 15 -0.83 -5.46 -1.89
C ASP A 15 -0.28 -4.34 -2.78
N TYR A 16 1.03 -4.10 -2.75
CA TYR A 16 1.70 -3.02 -3.49
C TYR A 16 1.28 -2.90 -4.97
N PRO A 17 1.24 -3.97 -5.79
CA PRO A 17 0.80 -3.88 -7.19
C PRO A 17 -0.65 -3.41 -7.37
N TYR A 18 -1.46 -3.48 -6.33
CA TYR A 18 -2.87 -3.12 -6.31
C TYR A 18 -3.16 -1.79 -5.60
N LEU A 19 -2.15 -1.14 -5.02
CA LEU A 19 -2.37 0.09 -4.26
C LEU A 19 -2.99 1.20 -5.11
N ASP A 20 -2.58 1.37 -6.37
CA ASP A 20 -3.21 2.35 -7.28
C ASP A 20 -4.72 2.11 -7.45
N LYS A 21 -5.09 0.84 -7.62
CA LYS A 21 -6.50 0.44 -7.71
C LYS A 21 -7.24 0.76 -6.41
N TYR A 22 -6.65 0.41 -5.26
CA TYR A 22 -7.27 0.67 -3.97
C TYR A 22 -7.40 2.16 -3.66
N ILE A 23 -6.41 2.96 -4.02
CA ILE A 23 -6.44 4.42 -3.89
C ILE A 23 -7.60 4.97 -4.71
N LYS A 24 -7.69 4.59 -5.99
CA LYS A 24 -8.78 5.04 -6.87
C LYS A 24 -10.16 4.61 -6.38
N GLU A 25 -10.32 3.35 -5.96
CA GLU A 25 -11.58 2.87 -5.39
C GLU A 25 -11.99 3.67 -4.15
N ARG A 26 -11.04 4.04 -3.28
CA ARG A 26 -11.35 4.89 -2.12
C ARG A 26 -11.69 6.32 -2.52
N GLU A 27 -11.01 6.88 -3.51
CA GLU A 27 -11.34 8.20 -4.05
C GLU A 27 -12.77 8.21 -4.62
N ASP A 28 -13.13 7.20 -5.42
CA ASP A 28 -14.47 7.06 -6.00
C ASP A 28 -15.54 6.89 -4.90
N GLU A 29 -15.28 6.09 -3.86
CA GLU A 29 -16.17 5.93 -2.70
C GLU A 29 -16.42 7.26 -1.96
N LEU A 30 -15.38 8.09 -1.82
CA LEU A 30 -15.48 9.40 -1.14
C LEU A 30 -16.14 10.46 -2.03
N MET A 31 -15.96 10.36 -3.35
CA MET A 31 -16.58 11.28 -4.32
C MET A 31 -18.05 10.99 -4.58
N TYR A 32 -18.44 9.72 -4.56
CA TYR A 32 -19.80 9.25 -4.86
C TYR A 32 -20.38 8.43 -3.69
N PRO A 33 -20.60 9.05 -2.51
CA PRO A 33 -21.23 8.36 -1.40
C PRO A 33 -22.60 7.86 -1.84
N VAL A 34 -22.90 6.58 -1.56
CA VAL A 34 -24.20 5.98 -1.85
C VAL A 34 -25.26 6.81 -1.13
N GLN A 35 -26.07 7.53 -1.90
CA GLN A 35 -27.22 8.22 -1.34
C GLN A 35 -28.31 7.19 -1.11
N GLU A 36 -28.74 7.05 0.15
CA GLU A 36 -30.00 6.35 0.43
C GLU A 36 -31.11 7.10 -0.33
N PRO A 37 -32.03 6.39 -1.01
CA PRO A 37 -33.15 7.05 -1.67
C PRO A 37 -33.94 7.83 -0.61
N ASP A 38 -33.92 9.15 -0.74
CA ASP A 38 -34.63 10.08 0.14
C ASP A 38 -36.14 9.96 -0.12
N ASP A 39 -36.84 9.25 0.76
CA ASP A 39 -38.31 9.13 0.76
C ASP A 39 -39.01 10.40 1.30
N ASN A 40 -38.28 11.50 1.57
CA ASN A 40 -38.88 12.66 2.23
C ASN A 40 -39.46 13.70 1.26
N ILE A 41 -40.77 13.55 1.07
CA ILE A 41 -41.75 14.52 0.58
C ILE A 41 -41.63 15.86 1.33
N GLY A 42 -41.49 16.98 0.62
CA GLY A 42 -41.93 18.29 1.14
C GLY A 42 -40.92 19.43 1.03
N GLY A 43 -41.24 20.41 0.19
CA GLY A 43 -40.38 21.52 -0.20
C GLY A 43 -39.96 22.50 0.90
N GLY A 44 -38.73 23.00 0.77
CA GLY A 44 -38.21 24.16 1.49
C GLY A 44 -36.92 24.66 0.84
N LYS A 45 -37.02 25.67 -0.04
CA LYS A 45 -35.87 26.27 -0.74
C LYS A 45 -35.03 27.12 0.22
N GLY A 46 -33.95 26.54 0.75
CA GLY A 46 -32.82 27.29 1.33
C GLY A 46 -31.60 27.18 0.43
N SER A 47 -31.29 28.21 -0.34
CA SER A 47 -30.09 28.22 -1.20
C SER A 47 -28.86 28.56 -0.36
N LYS A 48 -28.30 27.57 0.33
CA LYS A 48 -26.89 27.63 0.75
C LYS A 48 -26.05 27.39 -0.49
N ILE A 49 -25.18 28.34 -0.85
CA ILE A 49 -24.12 28.11 -1.83
C ILE A 49 -23.15 27.11 -1.20
N SER A 50 -23.47 25.83 -1.33
CA SER A 50 -22.53 24.74 -1.11
C SER A 50 -21.42 24.91 -2.13
N LYS A 51 -20.16 24.88 -1.69
CA LYS A 51 -19.00 24.71 -2.57
C LYS A 51 -18.62 23.23 -2.54
N PRO A 52 -19.34 22.36 -3.27
CA PRO A 52 -19.18 20.93 -3.16
C PRO A 52 -17.76 20.46 -3.51
N GLN A 53 -17.07 21.20 -4.40
CA GLN A 53 -15.68 20.91 -4.77
C GLN A 53 -14.69 21.14 -3.61
N GLU A 54 -14.80 22.25 -2.86
CA GLU A 54 -13.93 22.52 -1.71
C GLU A 54 -14.17 21.50 -0.59
N GLN A 55 -15.44 21.15 -0.33
CA GLN A 55 -15.78 20.12 0.65
C GLN A 55 -15.23 18.76 0.24
N MET A 56 -15.33 18.38 -1.04
CA MET A 56 -14.79 17.12 -1.55
C MET A 56 -13.26 17.02 -1.40
N ILE A 57 -12.52 18.12 -1.65
CA ILE A 57 -11.07 18.16 -1.45
C ILE A 57 -10.72 17.93 0.03
N ILE A 58 -11.47 18.56 0.95
CA ILE A 58 -11.27 18.38 2.39
C ILE A 58 -11.54 16.92 2.81
N THR A 59 -12.65 16.32 2.34
CA THR A 59 -12.99 14.94 2.69
C THR A 59 -11.94 13.92 2.23
N LEU A 60 -11.36 14.13 1.04
CA LEU A 60 -10.29 13.28 0.51
C LEU A 60 -8.99 13.41 1.31
N ASP A 61 -8.63 14.64 1.70
CA ASP A 61 -7.39 14.89 2.45
C ASP A 61 -7.48 14.42 3.90
N GLU A 62 -8.68 14.45 4.51
CA GLU A 62 -8.91 13.99 5.88
C GLU A 62 -9.06 12.45 5.99
N ASP A 63 -9.27 11.73 4.88
CA ASP A 63 -9.48 10.29 4.93
C ASP A 63 -8.21 9.53 5.36
N LYS A 64 -8.27 8.94 6.55
CA LYS A 64 -7.15 8.21 7.15
C LYS A 64 -6.73 7.00 6.32
N ARG A 65 -7.68 6.35 5.64
CA ARG A 65 -7.41 5.13 4.87
C ARG A 65 -6.70 5.45 3.55
N LEU A 66 -7.17 6.44 2.81
CA LEU A 66 -6.56 6.95 1.59
C LEU A 66 -5.15 7.45 1.86
N ASN A 67 -4.96 8.21 2.94
CA ASN A 67 -3.65 8.66 3.39
C ASN A 67 -2.71 7.49 3.75
N ALA A 68 -3.23 6.44 4.39
CA ALA A 68 -2.44 5.25 4.69
C ALA A 68 -2.00 4.51 3.41
N LEU A 69 -2.90 4.34 2.42
CA LEU A 69 -2.58 3.71 1.14
C LEU A 69 -1.52 4.49 0.36
N ARG A 70 -1.71 5.81 0.21
CA ARG A 70 -0.73 6.70 -0.45
C ARG A 70 0.63 6.68 0.26
N ARG A 71 0.63 6.65 1.60
CA ARG A 71 1.86 6.54 2.39
C ARG A 71 2.56 5.21 2.18
N GLN A 72 1.82 4.09 2.15
CA GLN A 72 2.38 2.77 1.87
C GLN A 72 3.04 2.73 0.49
N GLN A 73 2.34 3.20 -0.54
CA GLN A 73 2.86 3.28 -1.90
C GLN A 73 4.17 4.07 -1.96
N ARG A 74 4.15 5.32 -1.50
CA ARG A 74 5.34 6.21 -1.49
C ARG A 74 6.52 5.57 -0.75
N VAL A 75 6.28 4.99 0.42
CA VAL A 75 7.35 4.36 1.20
C VAL A 75 7.97 3.17 0.48
N ILE A 76 7.15 2.37 -0.22
CA ILE A 76 7.64 1.21 -0.97
C ILE A 76 8.40 1.68 -2.21
N ASP A 77 7.88 2.67 -2.94
CA ASP A 77 8.56 3.29 -4.09
C ASP A 77 9.95 3.80 -3.68
N ASP A 78 10.03 4.63 -2.65
CA ASP A 78 11.30 5.15 -2.15
C ASP A 78 12.25 4.02 -1.71
N CYS A 79 11.70 2.94 -1.13
CA CYS A 79 12.53 1.81 -0.72
C CYS A 79 13.06 1.04 -1.93
N LEU A 80 12.25 0.87 -2.98
CA LEU A 80 12.64 0.21 -4.21
C LEU A 80 13.65 1.04 -4.98
N ASP A 81 13.44 2.35 -5.14
CA ASP A 81 14.32 3.23 -5.89
C ASP A 81 15.74 3.24 -5.33
N ASP A 82 15.86 3.33 -4.01
CA ASP A 82 17.13 3.25 -3.27
C ASP A 82 17.77 1.83 -3.25
N SER A 83 17.06 0.80 -3.71
CA SER A 83 17.51 -0.60 -3.62
C SER A 83 18.25 -1.06 -4.87
N ASP A 84 19.17 -2.00 -4.68
CA ASP A 84 19.88 -2.67 -5.77
C ASP A 84 18.96 -3.63 -6.55
N ASP A 85 19.37 -3.97 -7.77
CA ASP A 85 18.58 -4.80 -8.69
C ASP A 85 18.26 -6.19 -8.11
N ILE A 86 19.15 -6.72 -7.26
CA ILE A 86 18.93 -8.00 -6.58
C ILE A 86 17.77 -7.88 -5.60
N THR A 87 17.74 -6.82 -4.78
CA THR A 87 16.64 -6.57 -3.84
C THR A 87 15.32 -6.35 -4.59
N LYS A 88 15.33 -5.56 -5.67
CA LYS A 88 14.16 -5.37 -6.54
C LYS A 88 13.65 -6.69 -7.12
N THR A 89 14.56 -7.56 -7.54
CA THR A 89 14.22 -8.89 -8.08
C THR A 89 13.62 -9.80 -7.00
N ILE A 90 14.19 -9.80 -5.79
CA ILE A 90 13.62 -10.54 -4.65
C ILE A 90 12.21 -10.04 -4.34
N ALA A 91 12.00 -8.72 -4.28
CA ALA A 91 10.70 -8.14 -3.98
C ALA A 91 9.65 -8.52 -5.04
N ARG A 92 10.01 -8.39 -6.32
CA ARG A 92 9.15 -8.73 -7.45
C ARG A 92 8.77 -10.22 -7.47
N GLU A 93 9.74 -11.11 -7.29
CA GLU A 93 9.52 -12.55 -7.41
C GLU A 93 8.77 -13.14 -6.21
N LEU A 94 8.96 -12.58 -5.01
CA LEU A 94 8.37 -13.14 -3.78
C LEU A 94 7.07 -12.47 -3.35
N TYR A 95 6.88 -11.18 -3.64
CA TYR A 95 5.76 -10.41 -3.10
C TYR A 95 4.84 -9.82 -4.18
N PHE A 96 5.36 -9.32 -5.29
CA PHE A 96 4.54 -8.58 -6.27
C PHE A 96 3.79 -9.46 -7.27
N LYS A 97 4.01 -10.78 -7.22
CA LYS A 97 3.27 -11.75 -8.02
C LYS A 97 2.19 -12.39 -7.18
N ASP A 98 0.98 -12.49 -7.73
CA ASP A 98 -0.14 -13.24 -7.11
C ASP A 98 0.23 -14.70 -6.86
N HIS A 99 0.98 -15.27 -7.80
CA HIS A 99 1.47 -16.64 -7.76
C HIS A 99 3.00 -16.64 -7.82
N PRO A 100 3.68 -16.50 -6.66
CA PRO A 100 5.13 -16.55 -6.60
C PRO A 100 5.63 -17.89 -7.15
N THR A 101 6.35 -17.84 -8.26
CA THR A 101 6.89 -19.04 -8.93
C THR A 101 8.13 -19.60 -8.24
N TYR A 102 8.80 -18.78 -7.43
CA TYR A 102 10.05 -19.16 -6.76
C TYR A 102 9.89 -19.16 -5.25
N THR A 103 10.42 -20.21 -4.64
CA THR A 103 10.82 -20.18 -3.23
C THR A 103 12.15 -19.44 -3.10
N MET A 104 12.54 -19.07 -1.87
CA MET A 104 13.87 -18.48 -1.62
C MET A 104 15.00 -19.37 -2.16
N THR A 105 14.87 -20.69 -2.03
CA THR A 105 15.82 -21.68 -2.57
C THR A 105 15.83 -21.69 -4.10
N GLY A 106 14.65 -21.60 -4.74
CA GLY A 106 14.55 -21.50 -6.19
C GLY A 106 15.21 -20.22 -6.72
N LEU A 107 14.95 -19.10 -6.04
CA LEU A 107 15.54 -17.81 -6.39
C LEU A 107 17.06 -17.78 -6.17
N SER A 108 17.55 -18.42 -5.12
CA SER A 108 18.99 -18.61 -4.86
C SER A 108 19.70 -19.29 -6.02
N LYS A 109 19.11 -20.36 -6.57
CA LYS A 109 19.65 -21.05 -7.75
C LYS A 109 19.63 -20.16 -9.00
N LYS A 110 18.52 -19.46 -9.24
CA LYS A 110 18.35 -18.54 -10.38
C LYS A 110 19.35 -17.38 -10.37
N LEU A 111 19.60 -16.80 -9.20
CA LEU A 111 20.48 -15.64 -9.05
C LEU A 111 21.95 -16.03 -8.85
N HIS A 112 22.26 -17.31 -8.61
CA HIS A 112 23.59 -17.80 -8.22
C HIS A 112 24.11 -17.20 -6.90
N TYR A 113 23.21 -16.98 -5.93
CA TYR A 113 23.53 -16.46 -4.60
C TYR A 113 23.24 -17.51 -3.54
N SER A 114 23.96 -17.50 -2.42
CA SER A 114 23.61 -18.37 -1.29
C SER A 114 22.25 -17.97 -0.70
N THR A 115 21.47 -18.97 -0.28
CA THR A 115 20.17 -18.76 0.39
C THR A 115 20.30 -17.84 1.60
N ALA A 116 21.34 -18.04 2.41
CA ALA A 116 21.63 -17.19 3.57
C ALA A 116 21.86 -15.72 3.18
N ARG A 117 22.53 -15.45 2.06
CA ARG A 117 22.73 -14.09 1.56
C ARG A 117 21.40 -13.47 1.11
N LEU A 118 20.55 -14.21 0.41
CA LEU A 118 19.24 -13.71 0.00
C LEU A 118 18.33 -13.40 1.20
N TYR A 119 18.32 -14.26 2.23
CA TYR A 119 17.58 -13.96 3.47
C TYR A 119 18.08 -12.70 4.17
N ARG A 120 19.41 -12.45 4.17
CA ARG A 120 19.96 -11.20 4.73
C ARG A 120 19.51 -9.98 3.95
N ILE A 121 19.53 -10.05 2.61
CA ILE A 121 19.06 -8.97 1.73
C ILE A 121 17.57 -8.71 1.95
N GLN A 122 16.75 -9.76 1.92
CA GLN A 122 15.31 -9.69 2.20
C GLN A 122 15.04 -9.05 3.56
N ASN A 123 15.67 -9.54 4.63
CA ASN A 123 15.45 -8.99 5.97
C ASN A 123 15.89 -7.53 6.07
N LYS A 124 16.97 -7.12 5.40
CA LYS A 124 17.41 -5.72 5.34
C LYS A 124 16.35 -4.85 4.66
N PHE A 125 15.79 -5.30 3.54
CA PHE A 125 14.72 -4.61 2.83
C PHE A 125 13.44 -4.50 3.68
N LEU A 126 12.97 -5.60 4.25
CA LEU A 126 11.78 -5.62 5.12
C LEU A 126 11.94 -4.70 6.34
N ASN A 127 13.13 -4.69 6.97
CA ASN A 127 13.42 -3.78 8.07
C ASN A 127 13.42 -2.31 7.62
N LYS A 128 13.92 -2.01 6.41
CA LYS A 128 13.89 -0.65 5.85
C LYS A 128 12.46 -0.17 5.64
N VAL A 129 11.61 -1.01 5.04
CA VAL A 129 10.19 -0.72 4.84
C VAL A 129 9.47 -0.55 6.18
N ALA A 130 9.65 -1.46 7.13
CA ALA A 130 9.05 -1.39 8.46
C ALA A 130 9.38 -0.09 9.20
N LYS A 131 10.64 0.36 9.09
CA LYS A 131 11.11 1.62 9.69
C LYS A 131 10.44 2.83 9.05
N LYS A 132 10.43 2.93 7.72
CA LYS A 132 9.78 4.06 7.01
C LYS A 132 8.26 4.10 7.22
N LEU A 133 7.62 2.94 7.39
CA LEU A 133 6.19 2.86 7.73
C LEU A 133 5.90 3.16 9.22
N ASN A 134 6.92 3.34 10.07
CA ASN A 134 6.77 3.50 11.53
C ASN A 134 6.08 2.30 12.21
N ILE A 135 6.34 1.08 11.74
CA ILE A 135 5.82 -0.17 12.34
C ILE A 135 6.96 -1.00 12.97
N TYR A 136 8.16 -0.44 13.01
CA TYR A 136 9.34 -1.11 13.56
C TYR A 136 9.36 -1.04 15.09
N GLU A 137 9.23 -2.18 15.75
CA GLU A 137 9.52 -2.31 17.18
C GLU A 137 11.00 -2.73 17.37
N PRO A 138 11.79 -1.97 18.15
CA PRO A 138 13.19 -2.28 18.45
C PRO A 138 13.38 -3.60 19.21
#